data_AF-A0A6L8G695-F1
#
_entry.id   AF-A0A6L8G695-F1
#
_cell.length_a   1.000
_cell.length_b   1.000
_cell.length_c   1.000
_cell.angle_alpha   90.00
_cell.angle_beta   90.00
_cell.angle_gamma   90.00
#
_symmetry.space_group_name_H-M   'P 1'
#
loop_
_entity.id
_entity.type
_entity.pdbx_description
1 polymer ?
#
loop_
_entity_poly.entity_id
_entity_poly.type
_entity_poly.pdbx_seq_one_letter_code
_entity_poly.pdbx_strand_id
1 'polypeptide(L)'
;MKHDAVVRARIDRATKQRATAALAATGLSVSDAILLLMRRIAEGRRLPFDVKVPNAATIEAMEELAAGKGQRFETTGDLLADLGVQGRAGSRCPAARVRPGRRQA
;
A
#
# COMPACT_ATOMS: atom_id res chain seq x y z
N MET A 1 -1.98 -23.88 -22.66
CA MET A 1 -2.91 -23.89 -21.51
C MET A 1 -4.16 -23.14 -21.93
N LYS A 2 -5.36 -23.60 -21.58
CA LYS A 2 -6.61 -22.96 -22.00
C LYS A 2 -6.89 -21.77 -21.08
N HIS A 3 -6.94 -20.56 -21.62
CA HIS A 3 -7.32 -19.37 -20.86
C HIS A 3 -8.85 -19.25 -20.89
N ASP A 4 -9.51 -19.50 -19.76
CA ASP A 4 -10.99 -19.48 -19.64
C ASP A 4 -11.52 -18.21 -18.93
N ALA A 5 -10.65 -17.52 -18.18
CA ALA A 5 -11.03 -16.30 -17.47
C ALA A 5 -11.03 -15.07 -18.39
N VAL A 6 -12.07 -14.25 -18.29
CA VAL A 6 -12.24 -13.03 -19.12
C VAL A 6 -12.18 -11.78 -18.25
N VAL A 7 -11.33 -10.82 -18.63
CA VAL A 7 -11.27 -9.50 -18.01
C VAL A 7 -12.16 -8.53 -18.81
N ARG A 8 -13.11 -7.88 -18.14
CA ARG A 8 -13.98 -6.85 -18.72
C ARG A 8 -13.86 -5.57 -17.91
N ALA A 9 -13.55 -4.46 -18.59
CA ALA A 9 -13.49 -3.14 -17.98
C ALA A 9 -14.20 -2.12 -18.87
N ARG A 10 -14.90 -1.16 -18.26
CA ARG A 10 -15.49 -0.03 -18.98
C ARG A 10 -14.41 1.03 -19.18
N ILE A 11 -14.24 1.46 -20.42
CA ILE A 11 -13.33 2.55 -20.80
C ILE A 11 -14.01 3.43 -21.83
N ASP A 12 -13.61 4.71 -21.90
CA ASP A 12 -14.11 5.60 -22.94
C ASP A 12 -13.55 5.21 -24.31
N ARG A 13 -14.34 5.53 -25.35
CA ARG A 13 -14.01 5.14 -26.73
C ARG A 13 -12.71 5.79 -27.22
N ALA A 14 -12.44 7.04 -26.84
CA ALA A 14 -11.26 7.77 -27.27
C ALA A 14 -9.99 7.16 -26.68
N THR A 15 -9.99 6.80 -25.40
CA THR A 15 -8.88 6.10 -24.74
C THR A 15 -8.66 4.73 -25.33
N LYS A 16 -9.73 3.96 -25.61
CA LYS A 16 -9.59 2.66 -26.29
C LYS A 16 -8.83 2.79 -27.61
N GLN A 17 -9.25 3.73 -28.45
CA GLN A 17 -8.64 3.94 -29.77
C GLN A 17 -7.17 4.35 -29.67
N ARG A 18 -6.85 5.35 -28.82
CA ARG A 18 -5.47 5.81 -28.61
C ARG A 18 -4.57 4.69 -28.07
N ALA A 19 -5.05 3.93 -27.08
CA ALA A 19 -4.30 2.82 -26.50
C ALA A 19 -4.06 1.70 -27.51
N THR A 20 -5.07 1.32 -28.30
CA THR A 20 -4.92 0.29 -29.33
C THR A 20 -3.90 0.71 -30.40
N ALA A 21 -3.94 1.97 -30.86
CA ALA A 21 -2.97 2.48 -31.83
C ALA A 21 -1.53 2.47 -31.28
N ALA A 22 -1.34 2.93 -30.04
CA ALA A 22 -0.03 2.94 -29.39
C ALA A 22 0.55 1.52 -29.21
N LEU A 23 -0.28 0.56 -28.77
CA LEU A 23 0.14 -0.83 -28.60
C LEU A 23 0.46 -1.50 -29.95
N ALA A 24 -0.35 -1.26 -30.98
CA ALA A 24 -0.11 -1.78 -32.31
C ALA A 24 1.20 -1.27 -32.92
N ALA A 25 1.56 0.00 -32.68
CA ALA A 25 2.85 0.56 -33.10
C ALA A 25 4.05 -0.16 -32.45
N THR A 26 3.86 -0.75 -31.27
CA THR A 26 4.87 -1.58 -30.58
C THR A 26 4.78 -3.07 -30.87
N GLY A 27 3.82 -3.51 -31.70
CA GLY A 27 3.62 -4.93 -32.03
C GLY A 27 2.89 -5.74 -30.96
N LEU A 28 2.23 -5.08 -30.00
CA LEU A 28 1.49 -5.73 -28.92
C LEU A 28 -0.03 -5.66 -29.16
N SER A 29 -0.73 -6.75 -28.85
CA SER A 29 -2.19 -6.72 -28.79
C SER A 29 -2.67 -6.16 -27.44
N VAL A 30 -3.90 -5.65 -27.42
CA VAL A 30 -4.54 -5.19 -26.17
C VAL A 30 -4.66 -6.33 -25.16
N SER A 31 -4.99 -7.53 -25.63
CA SER A 31 -5.13 -8.72 -24.77
C SER A 31 -3.80 -9.11 -24.13
N ASP A 32 -2.70 -9.08 -24.89
CA ASP A 32 -1.37 -9.43 -24.38
C ASP A 32 -0.88 -8.39 -23.37
N ALA A 33 -1.10 -7.10 -23.63
CA ALA A 33 -0.76 -6.04 -22.72
C ALA A 33 -1.48 -6.19 -21.36
N ILE A 34 -2.77 -6.53 -21.36
CA ILE A 34 -3.54 -6.79 -20.14
C ILE A 34 -2.99 -8.01 -19.40
N LEU A 35 -2.65 -9.09 -20.11
CA LEU A 35 -2.11 -10.29 -19.50
C LEU A 35 -0.75 -10.04 -18.81
N LEU A 36 0.14 -9.32 -19.48
CA LEU A 36 1.44 -8.94 -18.94
C LEU A 36 1.29 -8.07 -17.69
N LEU A 37 0.35 -7.12 -17.72
CA LEU A 37 0.03 -6.30 -16.55
C LEU A 37 -0.43 -7.15 -15.36
N MET A 38 -1.39 -8.06 -15.58
CA MET A 38 -1.92 -8.94 -14.52
C MET A 38 -0.83 -9.82 -13.92
N ARG A 39 0.05 -10.38 -14.77
CA ARG A 39 1.18 -11.17 -14.31
C ARG A 39 2.15 -10.34 -13.46
N ARG A 40 2.47 -9.12 -13.90
CA ARG A 40 3.37 -8.23 -13.15
C ARG A 40 2.79 -7.84 -11.79
N ILE A 41 1.49 -7.61 -11.70
CA ILE A 41 0.81 -7.31 -10.44
C ILE A 41 0.84 -8.52 -9.50
N ALA A 42 0.58 -9.72 -10.02
CA ALA A 42 0.60 -10.94 -9.22
C ALA A 42 1.98 -11.22 -8.59
N GLU A 43 3.05 -11.02 -9.36
CA GLU A 43 4.43 -11.22 -8.90
C GLU A 43 4.93 -10.09 -8.00
N GLY A 44 4.68 -8.83 -8.40
CA GLY A 44 5.25 -7.65 -7.75
C GLY A 44 4.43 -7.06 -6.62
N ARG A 45 3.17 -7.48 -6.45
CA ARG A 45 2.18 -6.89 -5.51
C ARG A 45 2.10 -5.36 -5.59
N ARG A 46 2.43 -4.81 -6.76
CA ARG A 46 2.43 -3.37 -7.04
C ARG A 46 2.09 -3.14 -8.49
N LEU A 47 1.51 -1.98 -8.76
CA LEU A 47 1.29 -1.54 -10.13
C LEU A 47 2.63 -1.17 -10.80
N PRO A 48 2.77 -1.39 -12.11
CA PRO A 48 4.00 -1.10 -12.84
C PRO A 48 4.23 0.40 -13.06
N PHE A 49 3.29 1.24 -12.65
CA PHE A 49 3.42 2.70 -12.59
C PHE A 49 3.32 3.14 -11.13
N ASP A 50 3.95 4.27 -10.83
CA ASP A 50 4.05 4.81 -9.49
C ASP A 50 2.68 5.37 -9.03
N VAL A 51 1.97 4.64 -8.17
CA VAL A 51 0.68 5.08 -7.64
C VAL A 51 0.93 5.88 -6.38
N LYS A 52 1.08 7.20 -6.57
CA LYS A 52 1.36 8.16 -5.49
C LYS A 52 0.12 8.60 -4.72
N VAL A 53 -1.03 7.94 -4.89
CA VAL A 53 -2.26 8.31 -4.20
C VAL A 53 -2.40 7.43 -2.97
N PRO A 54 -2.23 7.98 -1.75
CA PRO A 54 -2.50 7.24 -0.53
C PRO A 54 -3.97 6.81 -0.52
N ASN A 55 -4.25 5.62 0.02
CA ASN A 55 -5.63 5.16 0.16
C ASN A 55 -6.37 6.01 1.23
N ALA A 56 -7.70 6.02 1.21
CA ALA A 56 -8.50 6.84 2.12
C ALA A 56 -8.15 6.62 3.60
N ALA A 57 -7.98 5.35 4.03
CA ALA A 57 -7.60 5.03 5.40
C ALA A 57 -6.21 5.57 5.79
N THR A 58 -5.28 5.63 4.84
CA THR A 58 -3.93 6.19 5.06
C THR A 58 -3.99 7.71 5.13
N ILE A 59 -4.87 8.35 4.36
CA ILE A 59 -5.13 9.79 4.45
C ILE A 59 -5.70 10.13 5.83
N GLU A 60 -6.73 9.40 6.27
CA GLU A 60 -7.33 9.58 7.60
C GLU A 60 -6.30 9.39 8.72
N ALA A 61 -5.48 8.34 8.64
CA ALA A 61 -4.40 8.11 9.62
C ALA A 61 -3.35 9.24 9.61
N MET A 62 -3.00 9.77 8.44
CA MET A 62 -2.09 10.92 8.32
C MET A 62 -2.70 12.20 8.92
N GLU A 63 -3.99 12.44 8.70
CA GLU A 63 -4.72 13.58 9.29
C GLU A 63 -4.85 13.44 10.81
N GLU A 64 -5.11 12.24 11.33
CA GLU A 64 -5.16 11.95 12.77
C GLU A 64 -3.82 12.21 13.45
N LEU A 65 -2.72 11.77 12.83
CA LEU A 65 -1.36 12.04 13.27
C LEU A 65 -1.05 13.54 13.23
N ALA A 66 -1.43 14.23 12.14
CA ALA A 66 -1.24 15.68 12.01
C ALA A 66 -2.05 16.48 13.05
N ALA A 67 -3.25 16.01 13.40
CA ALA A 67 -4.09 16.57 14.45
C ALA A 67 -3.58 16.25 15.87
N GLY A 68 -2.45 15.54 16.01
CA GLY A 68 -1.83 15.24 17.29
C GLY A 68 -2.54 14.15 18.10
N LYS A 69 -3.45 13.38 17.48
CA LYS A 69 -4.22 12.30 18.13
C LYS A 69 -3.47 10.96 18.13
N GLY A 70 -2.28 10.90 17.54
CA GLY A 70 -1.43 9.71 17.56
C GLY A 70 -0.94 9.34 18.96
N GLN A 71 -0.85 8.04 19.23
CA GLN A 71 -0.19 7.54 20.44
C GLN A 71 1.30 7.87 20.41
N ARG A 72 1.81 8.35 21.55
CA ARG A 72 3.25 8.58 21.78
C ARG A 72 3.75 7.58 22.79
N PHE A 73 4.94 7.05 22.54
CA PHE A 73 5.64 6.14 23.43
C PHE A 73 6.99 6.75 23.77
N GLU A 74 7.42 6.61 25.01
CA GLU A 74 8.70 7.16 25.51
C GLU A 74 9.90 6.34 25.03
N THR A 75 9.70 5.04 24.76
CA THR A 75 10.77 4.16 24.29
C THR A 75 10.33 3.32 23.11
N THR A 76 11.30 2.98 22.24
CA THR A 76 11.09 2.03 21.14
C THR A 76 10.60 0.66 21.65
N GLY A 77 10.98 0.29 22.88
CA GLY A 77 10.53 -0.95 23.52
C GLY A 77 9.03 -0.96 23.81
N ASP A 78 8.48 0.15 24.29
CA ASP A 78 7.05 0.27 24.59
C ASP A 78 6.20 0.26 23.30
N LEU A 79 6.66 0.95 22.25
CA LEU A 79 6.03 0.93 20.93
C LEU A 79 5.97 -0.49 20.34
N LEU A 80 7.09 -1.23 20.39
CA LEU A 80 7.16 -2.58 19.82
C LEU A 80 6.34 -3.59 20.64
N ALA A 81 6.23 -3.40 21.96
CA ALA A 81 5.37 -4.21 22.82
C ALA A 81 3.88 -4.00 22.50
N ASP A 82 3.45 -2.77 22.26
CA ASP A 82 2.07 -2.44 21.87
C ASP A 82 1.71 -3.02 20.48
N LEU A 83 2.63 -2.96 19.52
CA LEU A 83 2.45 -3.53 18.17
C LEU A 83 2.57 -5.06 18.10
N GLY A 84 2.88 -5.74 19.21
CA GLY A 84 3.08 -7.19 19.26
C GLY A 84 4.30 -7.70 18.47
N VAL A 85 5.22 -6.80 18.09
CA VAL A 85 6.43 -7.14 17.34
C VAL A 85 7.51 -7.55 18.33
N GLN A 86 7.65 -8.85 18.55
CA GLN A 86 8.69 -9.39 19.43
C GLN A 86 10.06 -9.26 18.75
N GLY A 87 10.77 -8.18 19.09
CA GLY A 87 12.20 -8.08 18.79
C GLY A 87 12.92 -9.28 19.43
N ARG A 88 13.72 -10.00 18.64
CA ARG A 88 14.68 -10.97 19.18
C ARG A 88 15.46 -10.27 20.30
N ALA A 89 15.19 -10.69 21.53
CA ALA A 89 15.71 -10.07 22.74
C ALA A 89 17.23 -9.97 22.68
N GLY A 90 17.73 -8.75 22.47
CA GLY A 90 19.12 -8.37 22.61
C GLY A 90 19.22 -7.26 23.64
N SER A 91 19.68 -7.63 24.84
CA SER A 91 20.16 -6.74 25.91
C SER A 91 19.18 -5.74 26.55
N ARG A 92 18.62 -6.17 27.69
CA ARG A 92 18.36 -5.44 28.95
C ARG A 92 18.19 -3.91 28.85
N CYS A 93 16.96 -3.44 29.06
CA CYS A 93 16.72 -2.11 29.61
C CYS A 93 15.95 -2.29 30.94
N PRO A 94 16.54 -1.97 32.11
CA PRO A 94 15.83 -2.09 33.38
C PRO A 94 15.03 -0.80 33.66
N ALA A 95 13.77 -1.01 34.04
CA ALA A 95 12.89 -0.12 34.80
C ALA A 95 12.55 1.27 34.23
N ALA A 96 11.30 1.43 33.79
CA ALA A 96 10.56 2.66 34.05
C ALA A 96 9.08 2.34 34.31
N ARG A 97 8.70 2.47 35.58
CA ARG A 97 7.31 2.57 36.03
C ARG A 97 6.70 3.82 35.39
N VAL A 98 5.67 3.70 34.56
CA VAL A 98 4.82 4.85 34.19
C VAL A 98 3.36 4.53 34.52
N ARG A 99 2.86 5.28 35.51
CA ARG A 99 1.47 5.33 35.97
C ARG A 99 0.64 6.24 35.04
N PRO A 100 -0.70 6.17 35.09
CA PRO A 100 -1.58 6.74 34.07
C PRO A 100 -1.53 8.27 34.08
N GLY A 101 -1.39 8.87 32.91
CA GLY A 101 -1.32 10.32 32.74
C GLY A 101 -2.16 10.79 31.57
N ARG A 102 -3.47 10.96 31.81
CA ARG A 102 -4.25 11.98 31.07
C ARG A 102 -3.51 13.31 31.19
N ARG A 103 -3.09 13.89 30.08
CA ARG A 103 -3.02 15.36 29.91
C ARG A 103 -3.43 15.69 28.48
N GLN A 104 -4.71 15.99 28.33
CA GLN A 104 -5.19 16.87 27.27
C GLN A 104 -4.78 18.30 27.66
N ALA A 105 -4.14 18.99 26.73
CA ALA A 105 -4.12 20.45 26.64
C ALA A 105 -4.32 20.76 25.16
#